data_AF-W7PR06-F1
#
_entry.id   AF-W7PR06-F1
#
_cell.length_a   1.000
_cell.length_b   1.000
_cell.length_c   1.000
_cell.angle_alpha   90.00
_cell.angle_beta   90.00
_cell.angle_gamma   90.00
#
_symmetry.space_group_name_H-M   'P 1'
#
loop_
_entity.id
_entity.type
_entity.pdbx_description
1 polymer ?
#
loop_
_entity_poly.entity_id
_entity_poly.type
_entity_poly.pdbx_seq_one_letter_code
_entity_poly.pdbx_strand_id
1 'polypeptide(L)'
;MAQQRAPSYTDWMKQCVDSEQCKAIYSHRMSVVEPVFGNIGTNKGLSRFSLRGRNKIQGQWQLYCLIHNIEKIANYGRLRKLHRG
;
A
#
# COMPACT_ATOMS: atom_id res chain seq x y z
N MET A 1 18.60 -33.99 -18.06
CA MET A 1 19.06 -32.58 -18.13
C MET A 1 17.83 -31.71 -17.95
N ALA A 2 17.80 -30.78 -16.99
CA ALA A 2 16.61 -29.97 -16.74
C ALA A 2 16.41 -28.97 -17.89
N GLN A 3 15.27 -29.04 -18.57
CA GLN A 3 14.89 -28.12 -19.64
C GLN A 3 14.73 -26.71 -19.06
N GLN A 4 15.58 -25.76 -19.44
CA GLN A 4 15.42 -24.36 -19.03
C GLN A 4 14.25 -23.72 -19.80
N ARG A 5 13.20 -23.32 -19.06
CA ARG A 5 12.06 -22.55 -19.60
C ARG A 5 12.44 -21.09 -19.82
N ALA A 6 11.81 -20.42 -20.78
CA ALA A 6 11.98 -18.99 -20.99
C ALA A 6 11.53 -18.19 -19.73
N PRO A 7 12.21 -17.07 -19.42
CA PRO A 7 11.88 -16.24 -18.27
C PRO A 7 10.49 -15.62 -18.39
N SER A 8 9.72 -15.69 -17.31
CA SER A 8 8.39 -15.08 -17.18
C SER A 8 8.47 -13.69 -16.55
N TYR A 9 7.38 -12.93 -16.61
CA TYR A 9 7.24 -11.67 -15.86
C TYR A 9 7.46 -11.86 -14.34
N THR A 10 7.07 -13.01 -13.79
CA THR A 10 7.31 -13.34 -12.38
C THR A 10 8.80 -13.52 -12.10
N ASP A 11 9.56 -14.09 -13.03
CA ASP A 11 11.01 -14.27 -12.88
C ASP A 11 11.73 -12.90 -12.94
N TRP A 12 11.26 -11.99 -13.79
CA TRP A 12 11.71 -10.60 -13.81
C TRP A 12 11.40 -9.87 -12.49
N MET A 13 10.17 -10.01 -11.99
CA MET A 13 9.75 -9.37 -10.74
C MET A 13 10.58 -9.86 -9.55
N LYS A 14 10.90 -11.17 -9.49
CA LYS A 14 11.78 -11.73 -8.47
C LYS A 14 13.16 -11.07 -8.50
N GLN A 15 13.78 -11.00 -9.67
CA GLN A 15 15.09 -10.34 -9.82
C GLN A 15 15.06 -8.88 -9.40
N CYS A 16 14.00 -8.13 -9.76
CA CYS A 16 13.84 -6.76 -9.32
C CYS A 16 13.72 -6.64 -7.79
N VAL A 17 12.82 -7.42 -7.18
CA VAL A 17 12.58 -7.39 -5.73
C VAL A 17 13.81 -7.85 -4.94
N ASP A 18 14.58 -8.80 -5.46
CA ASP A 18 15.77 -9.34 -4.81
C ASP A 18 16.99 -8.41 -4.86
N SER A 19 16.94 -7.35 -5.69
CA SER A 19 17.98 -6.32 -5.71
C SER A 19 18.08 -5.60 -4.36
N GLU A 20 19.29 -5.22 -3.95
CA GLU A 20 19.53 -4.53 -2.68
C GLU A 20 18.73 -3.23 -2.57
N GLN A 21 18.62 -2.51 -3.68
CA GLN A 21 17.85 -1.28 -3.81
C GLN A 21 16.36 -1.51 -3.55
N CYS A 22 15.76 -2.53 -4.19
CA CYS A 22 14.36 -2.86 -3.93
C CYS A 22 14.15 -3.38 -2.52
N LYS A 23 15.05 -4.20 -1.97
CA LYS A 23 14.96 -4.66 -0.57
C LYS A 23 14.93 -3.49 0.40
N ALA A 24 15.81 -2.51 0.22
CA ALA A 24 15.82 -1.30 1.03
C ALA A 24 14.50 -0.52 0.93
N ILE A 25 14.00 -0.27 -0.28
CA ILE A 25 12.72 0.43 -0.50
C ILE A 25 11.53 -0.36 0.05
N TYR A 26 11.51 -1.67 -0.18
CA TYR A 26 10.40 -2.56 0.21
C TYR A 26 10.34 -2.75 1.72
N SER A 27 11.48 -2.73 2.42
CA SER A 27 11.53 -2.75 3.89
C SER A 27 10.72 -1.61 4.51
N HIS A 28 10.71 -0.44 3.88
CA HIS A 28 9.97 0.72 4.37
C HIS A 28 8.45 0.58 4.19
N ARG A 29 7.97 -0.36 3.36
CA ARG A 29 6.53 -0.62 3.20
C ARG A 29 5.88 -1.13 4.49
N MET A 30 6.62 -1.87 5.31
CA MET A 30 6.08 -2.38 6.59
C MET A 30 5.67 -1.25 7.52
N SER A 31 6.40 -0.13 7.53
CA SER A 31 6.10 1.01 8.41
C SER A 31 5.16 2.03 7.78
N VAL A 32 5.14 2.17 6.44
CA VAL A 32 4.37 3.23 5.77
C VAL A 32 3.11 2.73 5.06
N VAL A 33 3.12 1.52 4.51
CA VAL A 33 2.06 1.01 3.63
C VAL A 33 1.13 0.05 4.37
N GLU A 34 1.67 -0.94 5.07
CA GLU A 34 0.88 -1.97 5.76
C GLU A 34 -0.13 -1.40 6.79
N PRO A 35 0.18 -0.35 7.58
CA PRO A 35 -0.79 0.25 8.49
C PRO A 35 -2.00 0.88 7.76
N VAL A 36 -1.80 1.37 6.53
CA VAL A 36 -2.87 1.95 5.71
C VAL A 36 -3.84 0.85 5.27
N PHE A 37 -3.30 -0.25 4.74
CA PHE A 37 -4.09 -1.41 4.34
C PHE A 37 -4.80 -2.06 5.53
N GLY A 38 -4.12 -2.20 6.68
CA GLY A 38 -4.72 -2.70 7.91
C GLY A 38 -5.88 -1.84 8.41
N ASN A 39 -5.73 -0.51 8.43
CA ASN A 39 -6.81 0.40 8.82
C ASN A 39 -8.00 0.31 7.84
N ILE A 40 -7.74 0.36 6.53
CA ILE A 40 -8.81 0.32 5.51
C ILE A 40 -9.55 -1.02 5.53
N GLY A 41 -8.84 -2.14 5.60
CA GLY A 41 -9.43 -3.47 5.59
C GLY A 41 -10.15 -3.81 6.89
N THR A 42 -9.47 -3.67 8.02
CA THR A 42 -9.96 -4.13 9.33
C THR A 42 -10.85 -3.12 10.02
N ASN A 43 -10.43 -1.85 10.11
CA ASN A 43 -11.19 -0.85 10.87
C ASN A 43 -12.27 -0.16 10.03
N LYS A 44 -12.02 0.07 8.74
CA LYS A 44 -13.00 0.70 7.83
C LYS A 44 -13.84 -0.34 7.08
N GLY A 45 -13.49 -1.63 7.15
CA GLY A 45 -14.32 -2.73 6.64
C GLY A 45 -14.23 -2.97 5.12
N LEU A 46 -13.27 -2.37 4.39
CA LEU A 46 -13.07 -2.63 2.97
C LEU A 46 -12.17 -3.85 2.73
N SER A 47 -12.60 -5.02 3.19
CA SER A 47 -11.90 -6.29 2.92
C SER A 47 -12.09 -6.78 1.48
N ARG A 48 -13.12 -6.29 0.79
CA ARG A 48 -13.41 -6.55 -0.62
C ARG A 48 -14.02 -5.33 -1.27
N PHE A 49 -13.76 -5.12 -2.56
CA PHE A 49 -14.47 -4.09 -3.33
C PHE A 49 -15.94 -4.50 -3.51
N SER A 50 -16.85 -3.60 -3.17
CA SER A 50 -18.30 -3.85 -3.30
C SER A 50 -18.84 -3.43 -4.67
N LEU A 51 -18.09 -2.64 -5.43
CA LEU A 51 -18.45 -2.16 -6.76
C LEU A 51 -17.79 -3.00 -7.86
N ARG A 52 -18.38 -2.98 -9.06
CA ARG A 52 -17.83 -3.61 -10.26
C ARG A 52 -17.44 -2.58 -11.31
N GLY A 53 -16.38 -2.89 -12.04
CA GLY A 53 -15.80 -2.01 -13.07
C GLY A 53 -14.72 -1.09 -12.50
N ARG A 54 -13.63 -0.93 -13.25
CA ARG A 54 -12.41 -0.22 -12.84
C ARG A 54 -12.70 1.19 -12.30
N ASN A 55 -13.54 1.97 -12.98
CA ASN A 55 -13.84 3.34 -12.58
C ASN A 55 -14.53 3.42 -11.21
N LYS A 56 -15.49 2.53 -10.95
CA LYS A 56 -16.22 2.51 -9.68
C LYS A 56 -15.34 2.02 -8.53
N ILE A 57 -14.57 0.96 -8.77
CA ILE A 57 -13.58 0.43 -7.81
C ILE A 57 -12.54 1.51 -7.46
N GLN A 58 -12.05 2.25 -8.45
CA GLN A 58 -11.10 3.34 -8.24
C GLN A 58 -11.69 4.44 -7.33
N GLY A 59 -12.93 4.86 -7.58
CA GLY A 59 -13.60 5.83 -6.72
C GLY A 59 -13.79 5.33 -5.29
N GLN A 60 -14.19 4.06 -5.13
CA GLN A 60 -14.28 3.42 -3.82
C GLN A 60 -12.93 3.42 -3.09
N TRP A 61 -11.86 3.03 -3.77
CA TRP A 61 -10.52 3.02 -3.19
C TRP A 61 -10.07 4.43 -2.76
N GLN A 62 -10.25 5.43 -3.62
CA GLN A 62 -9.87 6.82 -3.34
C GLN A 62 -10.63 7.39 -2.13
N LEU A 63 -11.92 7.07 -1.99
CA LEU A 63 -12.71 7.49 -0.83
C LEU A 63 -12.15 6.92 0.48
N TYR A 64 -11.81 5.63 0.50
CA TYR A 64 -11.22 5.00 1.68
C TYR A 64 -9.83 5.55 2.01
N CYS A 65 -9.00 5.82 1.00
CA CYS A 65 -7.73 6.52 1.18
C CYS A 65 -7.93 7.92 1.78
N LEU A 66 -8.93 8.68 1.32
CA LEU A 66 -9.23 10.01 1.83
C LEU A 66 -9.63 9.94 3.32
N ILE A 67 -10.51 9.02 3.69
CA ILE A 67 -10.94 8.80 5.08
C ILE A 67 -9.73 8.49 5.96
N HIS A 68 -8.85 7.58 5.53
CA HIS A 68 -7.62 7.26 6.25
C HIS A 68 -6.73 8.49 6.45
N ASN A 69 -6.54 9.30 5.40
CA ASN A 69 -5.69 10.49 5.46
C ASN A 69 -6.26 11.57 6.39
N ILE A 70 -7.58 11.79 6.37
CA ILE A 70 -8.25 12.72 7.28
C ILE A 70 -8.07 12.27 8.73
N GLU A 71 -8.25 10.99 9.02
CA GLU A 71 -8.04 10.42 10.36
C GLU A 71 -6.59 10.60 10.84
N LYS A 72 -5.60 10.39 9.96
CA LYS A 72 -4.20 10.70 10.25
C LYS A 72 -3.99 12.17 10.61
N ILE A 73 -4.60 13.09 9.87
CA ILE A 73 -4.49 14.53 10.16
C ILE A 73 -5.19 14.89 11.46
N ALA A 74 -6.37 14.33 11.74
CA ALA A 74 -7.10 14.60 12.98
C ALA A 74 -6.31 14.15 14.22
N ASN A 75 -5.72 12.95 14.17
CA ASN A 75 -5.00 12.36 15.29
C ASN A 75 -3.59 12.92 15.49
N TYR A 76 -2.86 13.20 14.40
CA TYR A 76 -1.44 13.58 14.45
C TYR A 76 -1.16 15.01 13.98
N GLY A 77 -2.14 15.72 13.42
CA GLY A 77 -1.96 17.07 12.86
C GLY A 77 -1.59 18.12 13.90
N ARG A 78 -1.98 17.93 15.17
CA ARG A 78 -1.59 18.80 16.29
C ARG A 78 -0.15 18.55 16.78
N LEU A 79 0.34 17.30 16.73
CA LEU A 79 1.73 16.97 17.10
C LEU A 79 2.75 17.69 16.21
N ARG A 80 2.41 17.97 14.95
CA ARG A 80 3.24 18.76 14.03
C ARG A 80 3.27 20.27 14.35
N LYS A 81 2.30 20.79 15.13
CA LYS A 81 2.33 22.19 15.58
C LYS A 81 3.26 22.39 16.77
N LEU A 82 3.46 21.38 17.62
CA LEU A 82 4.30 21.51 18.82
C LEU A 82 5.81 21.54 18.54
N HIS A 83 6.28 21.00 17.42
CA HIS A 83 7.70 20.99 17.01
C HIS A 83 8.11 22.17 16.10
N ARG A 84 7.22 23.16 15.90
CA ARG A 84 7.46 24.38 15.11
C ARG A 84 7.20 25.64 15.94
N GLY A 85 7.59 25.61 17.21
CA GLY A 85 7.59 26.73 18.14
C GLY A 85 8.90 26.74 18.92
#